data_AF-A0A812UH72-F1
#
_entry.id   AF-A0A812UH72-F1
#
_cell.length_a   1.000
_cell.length_b   1.000
_cell.length_c   1.000
_cell.angle_alpha   90.00
_cell.angle_beta   90.00
_cell.angle_gamma   90.00
#
_symmetry.space_group_name_H-M   'P 1'
#
loop_
_entity.id
_entity.type
_entity.pdbx_description
1 polymer ?
#
loop_
_entity_poly.entity_id
_entity_poly.type
_entity_poly.pdbx_seq_one_letter_code
_entity_poly.pdbx_strand_id
1 'polypeptide(L)'
;MASSSSDNETRMEDDAAHSSLDEGPAMPHLLGSCDPCIFFATSAGCHRDACPFCHIHKQTLEISPQRPGKQIRMRLKKTMLNLLQSRESSPNMAHDDLQHWARKAAFARNLLRGYLEAQADAEAQRAPDADEVHGQPAASTFEGCSELESFLKGRPLSL
;
A
#
# COMPACT_ATOMS: atom_id res chain seq x y z
N MET A 1 61.42 -3.47 -2.93
CA MET A 1 61.80 -3.49 -4.36
C MET A 1 60.74 -4.34 -5.06
N ALA A 2 59.82 -3.89 -5.91
CA ALA A 2 59.56 -2.67 -6.70
C ALA A 2 58.03 -2.41 -6.63
N SER A 3 57.50 -1.19 -6.48
CA SER A 3 57.36 -0.07 -7.43
C SER A 3 56.60 -0.42 -8.73
N SER A 4 55.40 0.18 -8.89
CA SER A 4 54.66 0.63 -10.10
C SER A 4 53.15 0.60 -9.75
N SER A 5 52.40 1.66 -9.41
CA SER A 5 52.16 2.97 -10.07
C SER A 5 51.78 2.83 -11.55
N SER A 6 50.48 2.89 -11.83
CA SER A 6 49.92 3.30 -13.13
C SER A 6 48.56 3.95 -12.90
N ASP A 7 48.59 5.27 -12.87
CA ASP A 7 47.49 6.19 -13.12
C ASP A 7 46.84 5.93 -14.49
N ASN A 8 45.51 6.05 -14.57
CA ASN A 8 44.85 6.42 -15.81
C ASN A 8 43.55 7.18 -15.52
N GLU A 9 43.68 8.50 -15.38
CA GLU A 9 42.59 9.47 -15.55
C GLU A 9 42.36 9.73 -17.04
N THR A 10 41.13 9.53 -17.54
CA THR A 10 40.46 10.35 -18.59
C THR A 10 39.07 9.75 -18.83
N ARG A 11 37.97 10.38 -18.38
CA ARG A 11 37.26 11.53 -18.94
C ARG A 11 36.51 11.19 -20.24
N MET A 12 35.21 10.91 -20.11
CA MET A 12 34.19 11.15 -21.14
C MET A 12 32.96 11.69 -20.41
N GLU A 13 32.81 13.01 -20.43
CA GLU A 13 31.60 13.75 -20.08
C GLU A 13 30.75 13.75 -21.35
N ASP A 14 29.89 12.75 -21.51
CA ASP A 14 28.86 12.79 -22.55
C ASP A 14 27.63 13.50 -21.99
N ASP A 15 27.62 14.82 -22.21
CA ASP A 15 26.46 15.71 -22.21
C ASP A 15 25.40 15.21 -23.20
N ALA A 16 24.69 14.14 -22.83
CA ALA A 16 23.46 13.74 -23.48
C ALA A 16 22.35 14.66 -22.98
N ALA A 17 22.12 15.73 -23.74
CA ALA A 17 21.01 16.66 -23.65
C ALA A 17 19.70 15.97 -23.22
N HIS A 18 19.42 16.00 -21.93
CA HIS A 18 18.11 15.68 -21.37
C HIS A 18 17.18 16.82 -21.78
N SER A 19 16.53 16.64 -22.93
CA SER A 19 15.41 17.48 -23.35
C SER A 19 14.35 17.42 -22.26
N SER A 20 14.34 18.43 -21.40
CA SER A 20 13.23 18.75 -20.52
C SER A 20 12.06 19.22 -21.37
N LEU A 21 11.45 18.28 -22.09
CA LEU A 21 10.09 18.46 -22.53
C LEU A 21 9.25 18.45 -21.26
N ASP A 22 8.91 19.66 -20.84
CA ASP A 22 7.83 19.98 -19.93
C ASP A 22 6.55 19.32 -20.47
N GLU A 23 6.38 18.04 -20.15
CA GLU A 23 5.14 17.32 -20.37
C GLU A 23 4.11 17.92 -19.42
N GLY A 24 3.37 18.91 -19.93
CA GLY A 24 2.27 19.51 -19.20
C GLY A 24 1.33 18.45 -18.60
N PRO A 25 0.78 18.66 -17.40
CA PRO A 25 0.13 17.63 -16.57
C PRO A 25 -1.21 17.05 -17.09
N ALA A 26 -1.56 17.23 -18.38
CA ALA A 26 -2.92 17.01 -18.88
C ALA A 26 -3.12 15.77 -19.77
N MET A 27 -2.07 15.20 -20.38
CA MET A 27 -2.24 14.16 -21.43
C MET A 27 -2.39 12.69 -20.97
N PRO A 28 -1.84 12.19 -19.84
CA PRO A 28 -1.93 10.76 -19.52
C PRO A 28 -3.34 10.32 -19.11
N HIS A 29 -4.20 11.26 -18.69
CA HIS A 29 -5.58 10.96 -18.34
C HIS A 29 -6.47 10.72 -19.56
N LEU A 30 -6.30 11.47 -20.65
CA LEU A 30 -7.14 11.34 -21.85
C LEU A 30 -6.97 9.98 -22.54
N LEU A 31 -5.77 9.41 -22.47
CA LEU A 31 -5.45 8.11 -23.08
C LEU A 31 -5.60 6.93 -22.12
N GLY A 32 -5.93 7.19 -20.84
CA GLY A 32 -5.97 6.17 -19.80
C GLY A 32 -4.60 5.56 -19.46
N SER A 33 -3.50 6.18 -19.88
CA SER A 33 -2.13 5.73 -19.62
C SER A 33 -1.58 6.19 -18.27
N CYS A 34 -2.40 6.90 -17.49
CA CYS A 34 -2.04 7.34 -16.15
C CYS A 34 -1.92 6.18 -15.15
N ASP A 35 -1.03 6.32 -14.15
CA ASP A 35 -0.92 5.39 -13.02
C ASP A 35 -1.99 5.73 -11.95
N PRO A 36 -3.01 4.88 -11.74
CA PRO A 36 -4.08 5.16 -10.80
C PRO A 36 -3.70 4.86 -9.37
N CYS A 37 -4.19 5.69 -8.45
CA CYS A 37 -3.96 5.56 -7.03
C CYS A 37 -4.79 4.42 -6.43
N ILE A 38 -4.13 3.44 -5.80
CA ILE A 38 -4.86 2.34 -5.15
C ILE A 38 -5.72 2.78 -3.97
N PHE A 39 -5.25 3.75 -3.18
CA PHE A 39 -5.92 4.21 -1.97
C PHE A 39 -7.21 4.98 -2.30
N PHE A 40 -7.21 5.77 -3.37
CA PHE A 40 -8.37 6.55 -3.78
C PHE A 40 -9.58 5.67 -4.12
N ALA A 41 -9.34 4.46 -4.63
CA ALA A 41 -10.40 3.52 -4.98
C ALA A 41 -10.95 2.72 -3.78
N THR A 42 -10.41 2.91 -2.57
CA THR A 42 -10.88 2.27 -1.34
C THR A 42 -11.77 3.20 -0.52
N SER A 43 -12.57 2.64 0.38
CA SER A 43 -13.42 3.41 1.32
C SER A 43 -12.62 4.35 2.22
N ALA A 44 -11.39 3.97 2.58
CA ALA A 44 -10.48 4.81 3.36
C ALA A 44 -9.98 6.06 2.59
N GLY A 45 -10.09 6.07 1.27
CA GLY A 45 -9.57 7.15 0.42
C GLY A 45 -8.04 7.28 0.41
N CYS A 46 -7.53 8.23 -0.38
CA CYS A 46 -6.12 8.62 -0.36
C CYS A 46 -5.94 9.80 0.60
N HIS A 47 -4.98 9.72 1.52
CA HIS A 47 -4.72 10.76 2.53
C HIS A 47 -3.80 11.89 2.04
N ARG A 48 -3.29 11.82 0.80
CA ARG A 48 -2.29 12.76 0.28
C ARG A 48 -2.95 13.78 -0.63
N ASP A 49 -2.91 15.06 -0.24
CA ASP A 49 -3.51 16.16 -1.01
C ASP A 49 -2.86 16.31 -2.39
N ALA A 50 -1.53 16.29 -2.44
CA ALA A 50 -0.73 16.31 -3.67
C ALA A 50 -0.25 14.89 -4.01
N CYS A 51 -1.19 14.00 -4.32
CA CYS A 51 -0.88 12.63 -4.73
C CYS A 51 -0.33 12.62 -6.17
N PRO A 52 0.85 12.01 -6.43
CA PRO A 52 1.39 11.93 -7.79
C PRO A 52 0.67 10.88 -8.67
N PHE A 53 -0.29 10.15 -8.11
CA PHE A 53 -1.05 9.10 -8.78
C PHE A 53 -2.44 9.61 -9.17
N CYS A 54 -2.99 9.07 -10.25
CA CYS A 54 -4.27 9.46 -10.80
C CYS A 54 -5.44 9.07 -9.86
N HIS A 55 -6.28 10.05 -9.52
CA HIS A 55 -7.53 9.85 -8.78
C HIS A 55 -8.76 9.80 -9.70
N ILE A 56 -8.60 10.04 -11.00
CA ILE A 56 -9.72 10.07 -11.96
C ILE A 56 -10.08 8.65 -12.44
N HIS A 57 -9.05 7.87 -12.79
CA HIS A 57 -9.24 6.55 -13.39
C HIS A 57 -9.18 5.46 -12.34
N LYS A 58 -10.07 4.48 -12.48
CA LYS A 58 -9.99 3.22 -11.74
C LYS A 58 -8.91 2.35 -12.35
N GLN A 59 -8.22 1.59 -11.51
CA GLN A 59 -7.13 0.74 -11.98
C GLN A 59 -7.63 -0.48 -12.75
N THR A 60 -7.44 -0.46 -14.07
CA THR A 60 -7.65 -1.60 -14.98
C THR A 60 -6.28 -2.22 -15.31
N LEU A 61 -5.61 -2.81 -14.32
CA LEU A 61 -4.38 -3.55 -14.59
C LEU A 61 -4.72 -4.97 -15.04
N GLU A 62 -4.17 -5.37 -16.18
CA GLU A 62 -4.08 -6.76 -16.63
C GLU A 62 -3.46 -7.61 -15.51
N ILE A 63 -4.30 -8.41 -14.83
CA ILE A 63 -3.85 -9.25 -13.73
C ILE A 63 -3.13 -10.45 -14.35
N SER A 64 -1.86 -10.66 -14.01
CA SER A 64 -1.20 -11.93 -14.34
C SER A 64 -2.03 -13.08 -13.74
N PRO A 65 -2.56 -14.03 -14.53
CA PRO A 65 -3.46 -15.07 -14.03
C PRO A 65 -2.73 -16.04 -13.09
N GLN A 66 -1.40 -16.05 -13.09
CA GLN A 66 -0.61 -16.93 -12.25
C GLN A 66 -0.61 -16.47 -10.80
N ARG A 67 -1.33 -17.22 -9.97
CA ARG A 67 -1.31 -17.06 -8.52
C ARG A 67 0.10 -17.32 -7.97
N PRO A 68 0.70 -16.38 -7.22
CA PRO A 68 2.01 -16.61 -6.62
C PRO A 68 2.00 -17.81 -5.67
N GLY A 69 3.11 -18.56 -5.67
CA GLY A 69 3.33 -19.69 -4.76
C GLY A 69 3.33 -19.27 -3.29
N LYS A 70 3.13 -20.24 -2.38
CA LYS A 70 2.97 -20.00 -0.93
C LYS A 70 4.11 -19.14 -0.34
N GLN A 71 5.35 -19.48 -0.64
CA GLN A 71 6.53 -18.76 -0.11
C GLN A 71 6.58 -17.30 -0.54
N ILE A 72 6.30 -17.03 -1.82
CA ILE A 72 6.24 -15.67 -2.36
C ILE A 72 5.12 -14.89 -1.68
N ARG A 73 3.91 -15.48 -1.55
CA ARG A 73 2.80 -14.84 -0.84
C ARG A 73 3.13 -14.50 0.61
N MET A 74 3.81 -15.41 1.32
CA MET A 74 4.21 -15.17 2.71
C MET A 74 5.19 -14.01 2.83
N ARG A 75 6.20 -13.94 1.94
CA ARG A 75 7.15 -12.82 1.89
C ARG A 75 6.46 -11.50 1.57
N LEU A 76 5.63 -11.46 0.53
CA LEU A 76 4.85 -10.28 0.16
C LEU A 76 3.95 -9.82 1.30
N LYS A 77 3.22 -10.73 1.94
CA LYS A 77 2.35 -10.40 3.07
C LYS A 77 3.15 -9.76 4.20
N LYS A 78 4.30 -10.32 4.58
CA LYS A 78 5.17 -9.76 5.62
C LYS A 78 5.65 -8.36 5.25
N THR A 79 6.12 -8.15 4.01
CA THR A 79 6.55 -6.84 3.54
C THR A 79 5.42 -5.82 3.58
N MET A 80 4.23 -6.16 3.10
CA MET A 80 3.06 -5.27 3.12
C MET A 80 2.63 -4.88 4.53
N LEU A 81 2.61 -5.83 5.46
CA LEU A 81 2.25 -5.53 6.85
C LEU A 81 3.27 -4.61 7.52
N ASN A 82 4.57 -4.81 7.26
CA ASN A 82 5.60 -3.90 7.79
C ASN A 82 5.43 -2.47 7.25
N LEU A 83 5.12 -2.31 5.97
CA LEU A 83 4.88 -0.98 5.37
C LEU A 83 3.59 -0.33 5.91
N LEU A 84 2.55 -1.13 6.15
CA LEU A 84 1.32 -0.65 6.78
C LEU A 84 1.57 -0.17 8.21
N GLN A 85 2.40 -0.88 8.98
CA GLN A 85 2.80 -0.43 10.32
C GLN A 85 3.61 0.87 10.29
N SER A 86 4.50 1.06 9.31
CA SER A 86 5.24 2.31 9.19
C SER A 86 4.39 3.50 8.73
N ARG A 87 3.15 3.28 8.28
CA ARG A 87 2.24 4.34 7.82
C ARG A 87 1.96 5.39 8.91
N GLU A 88 1.91 4.98 10.17
CA GLU A 88 1.68 5.90 11.30
C GLU A 88 2.87 6.86 11.49
N SER A 89 4.10 6.37 11.30
CA SER A 89 5.32 7.16 11.48
C SER A 89 5.69 7.98 10.24
N SER A 90 5.48 7.43 9.04
CA SER A 90 5.89 8.05 7.77
C SER A 90 4.84 7.81 6.67
N PRO A 91 3.68 8.51 6.73
CA PRO A 91 2.54 8.22 5.88
C PRO A 91 2.81 8.41 4.37
N ASN A 92 3.65 9.38 4.00
CA ASN A 92 3.97 9.65 2.59
C ASN A 92 4.91 8.60 1.98
N MET A 93 5.93 8.17 2.72
CA MET A 93 6.84 7.13 2.24
C MET A 93 6.13 5.78 2.15
N ALA A 94 5.37 5.43 3.20
CA ALA A 94 4.57 4.21 3.21
C ALA A 94 3.56 4.19 2.05
N HIS A 95 2.94 5.34 1.74
CA HIS A 95 2.04 5.47 0.60
C HIS A 95 2.74 5.11 -0.72
N ASP A 96 3.90 5.69 -1.00
CA ASP A 96 4.60 5.49 -2.28
C ASP A 96 5.14 4.06 -2.41
N ASP A 97 5.64 3.47 -1.33
CA ASP A 97 6.08 2.07 -1.30
C ASP A 97 4.90 1.10 -1.51
N LEU A 98 3.77 1.33 -0.83
CA LEU A 98 2.58 0.50 -0.98
C LEU A 98 2.02 0.57 -2.41
N GLN A 99 2.02 1.75 -3.03
CA GLN A 99 1.68 1.92 -4.45
C GLN A 99 2.62 1.11 -5.34
N HIS A 100 3.93 1.23 -5.12
CA HIS A 100 4.94 0.50 -5.88
C HIS A 100 4.68 -1.01 -5.87
N TRP A 101 4.44 -1.58 -4.68
CA TRP A 101 4.18 -3.01 -4.55
C TRP A 101 2.84 -3.45 -5.12
N ALA A 102 1.79 -2.64 -4.95
CA ALA A 102 0.47 -2.92 -5.51
C ALA A 102 0.45 -2.95 -7.04
N ARG A 103 1.29 -2.14 -7.70
CA ARG A 103 1.47 -2.19 -9.16
C ARG A 103 2.18 -3.45 -9.60
N LYS A 104 3.23 -3.86 -8.88
CA LYS A 104 4.04 -5.03 -9.23
C LYS A 104 3.36 -6.37 -9.00
N ALA A 105 2.44 -6.47 -8.05
CA ALA A 105 1.81 -7.74 -7.69
C ALA A 105 0.32 -7.60 -7.38
N ALA A 106 -0.52 -8.31 -8.15
CA ALA A 106 -1.97 -8.37 -7.92
C ALA A 106 -2.31 -8.89 -6.51
N PHE A 107 -1.52 -9.83 -5.98
CA PHE A 107 -1.68 -10.30 -4.60
C PHE A 107 -1.47 -9.18 -3.57
N ALA A 108 -0.43 -8.35 -3.74
CA ALA A 108 -0.16 -7.23 -2.83
C ALA A 108 -1.28 -6.19 -2.88
N ARG A 109 -1.77 -5.87 -4.09
CA ARG A 109 -2.92 -4.98 -4.29
C ARG A 109 -4.18 -5.48 -3.58
N ASN A 110 -4.56 -6.74 -3.79
CA ASN A 110 -5.76 -7.30 -3.17
C ASN A 110 -5.64 -7.37 -1.64
N LEU A 111 -4.44 -7.68 -1.14
CA LEU A 111 -4.15 -7.66 0.29
C LEU A 111 -4.30 -6.25 0.88
N LEU A 112 -3.74 -5.24 0.22
CA LEU A 112 -3.82 -3.85 0.65
C LEU A 112 -5.26 -3.35 0.66
N ARG A 113 -6.01 -3.62 -0.43
CA ARG A 113 -7.43 -3.26 -0.51
C ARG A 113 -8.24 -3.84 0.64
N GLY A 114 -8.14 -5.15 0.88
CA GLY A 114 -8.88 -5.79 1.96
C GLY A 114 -8.50 -5.28 3.35
N TYR A 115 -7.24 -4.88 3.56
CA TYR A 115 -6.82 -4.26 4.81
C TYR A 115 -7.44 -2.87 5.02
N LEU A 116 -7.44 -2.02 3.98
CA LEU A 116 -7.99 -0.67 4.04
C LEU A 116 -9.52 -0.68 4.19
N GLU A 117 -10.21 -1.58 3.50
CA GLU A 117 -11.66 -1.78 3.64
C GLU A 117 -12.02 -2.20 5.07
N ALA A 118 -11.31 -3.21 5.63
CA ALA A 118 -11.53 -3.63 7.01
C ALA A 118 -11.22 -2.54 8.04
N GLN A 119 -10.24 -1.67 7.77
CA GLN A 119 -9.93 -0.53 8.65
C GLN A 119 -11.07 0.50 8.64
N ALA A 120 -11.57 0.85 7.45
CA ALA A 120 -12.69 1.79 7.30
C ALA A 120 -13.96 1.26 7.96
N ASP A 121 -14.26 -0.04 7.82
CA ASP A 121 -15.41 -0.67 8.46
C ASP A 121 -15.30 -0.63 9.99
N ALA A 122 -14.11 -0.91 10.53
CA ALA A 122 -13.85 -0.84 11.97
C ALA A 122 -13.93 0.59 12.51
N GLU A 123 -13.56 1.60 11.72
CA GLU A 123 -13.69 3.01 12.09
C GLU A 123 -15.16 3.46 12.06
N ALA A 124 -15.92 3.06 11.04
CA ALA A 124 -17.35 3.33 10.93
C ALA A 124 -18.15 2.73 12.10
N GLN A 125 -17.77 1.54 12.59
CA GLN A 125 -18.39 0.91 13.76
C GLN A 125 -18.01 1.58 15.09
N ARG A 126 -16.88 2.31 15.15
CA ARG A 126 -16.42 2.98 16.37
C ARG A 126 -17.02 4.35 16.57
N ALA A 127 -17.53 5.01 15.53
CA ALA A 127 -18.22 6.29 15.66
C ALA A 127 -19.57 6.05 16.35
N PRO A 128 -19.71 6.27 17.67
CA PRO A 128 -20.98 6.12 18.34
C PRO A 128 -21.82 7.36 17.96
N ASP A 129 -23.10 7.15 17.67
CA ASP A 129 -24.10 8.19 17.50
C ASP A 129 -23.93 9.27 18.59
N ALA A 130 -23.40 10.44 18.21
CA ALA A 130 -23.22 11.56 19.11
C ALA A 130 -24.53 12.31 19.41
N ASP A 131 -25.69 11.74 19.05
CA ASP A 131 -27.00 12.37 19.26
C ASP A 131 -28.13 11.36 19.58
N GLU A 132 -27.85 10.27 20.32
CA GLU A 132 -28.93 9.52 20.98
C GLU A 132 -29.24 10.11 22.35
N VAL A 133 -29.94 11.24 22.34
CA VAL A 133 -30.67 11.78 23.50
C VAL A 133 -31.74 10.78 23.92
N HIS A 134 -31.45 10.05 25.00
CA HIS A 134 -32.38 9.44 25.96
C HIS A 134 -33.59 8.65 25.42
N GLY A 135 -33.41 7.34 25.32
CA GLY A 135 -34.50 6.37 25.37
C GLY A 135 -34.05 4.99 25.81
N GLN A 136 -33.85 4.78 27.13
CA GLN A 136 -33.66 3.42 27.69
C GLN A 136 -34.82 2.49 27.24
N PRO A 137 -34.55 1.21 26.92
CA PRO A 137 -34.59 0.20 27.98
C PRO A 137 -33.60 -0.99 27.86
N ALA A 138 -33.25 -1.46 29.07
CA ALA A 138 -33.05 -2.84 29.51
C ALA A 138 -32.17 -3.81 28.70
N ALA A 139 -30.97 -4.03 29.25
CA ALA A 139 -30.34 -5.34 29.49
C ALA A 139 -30.53 -6.42 28.41
N SER A 140 -29.53 -6.54 27.53
CA SER A 140 -29.23 -7.82 26.88
C SER A 140 -27.73 -8.08 26.95
N THR A 141 -27.37 -8.94 27.89
CA THR A 141 -26.11 -9.67 27.96
C THR A 141 -25.85 -10.39 26.64
N PHE A 142 -24.86 -9.95 25.87
CA PHE A 142 -24.30 -10.75 24.78
C PHE A 142 -22.80 -10.93 25.01
N GLU A 143 -22.46 -12.06 25.64
CA GLU A 143 -21.12 -12.62 25.65
C GLU A 143 -20.72 -13.03 24.22
N GLY A 144 -19.48 -12.69 23.84
CA GLY A 144 -18.74 -13.53 22.89
C GLY A 144 -18.17 -12.81 21.67
N CYS A 145 -16.91 -12.37 21.78
CA CYS A 145 -15.98 -12.32 20.64
C CYS A 145 -14.53 -12.33 21.14
N SER A 146 -14.10 -13.48 21.69
CA SER A 146 -12.73 -13.69 22.19
C SER A 146 -11.86 -14.53 21.24
N GLU A 147 -12.25 -14.70 19.97
CA GLU A 147 -11.63 -15.70 19.08
C GLU A 147 -10.50 -15.17 18.16
N LEU A 148 -10.25 -13.85 18.15
CA LEU A 148 -9.20 -13.26 17.30
C LEU A 148 -7.78 -13.34 17.90
N GLU A 149 -7.62 -13.54 19.21
CA GLU A 149 -6.29 -13.62 19.85
C GLU A 149 -5.64 -15.02 19.73
N SER A 150 -6.41 -16.06 19.45
CA SER A 150 -5.92 -17.45 19.37
C SER A 150 -5.00 -17.71 18.17
N PHE A 151 -5.04 -16.88 17.13
CA PHE A 151 -4.24 -17.05 15.91
C PHE A 151 -2.79 -16.58 16.04
N LEU A 152 -2.45 -15.78 17.07
CA LEU A 152 -1.09 -15.26 17.28
C LEU A 152 -0.25 -16.12 18.23
N LYS A 153 -0.85 -16.99 19.04
CA LYS A 153 -0.13 -17.94 19.90
C LYS A 153 0.16 -19.23 19.13
N GLY A 154 1.19 -19.15 18.28
CA GLY A 154 1.79 -20.31 17.65
C GLY A 154 2.11 -21.40 18.67
N ARG A 155 1.42 -22.54 18.58
CA ARG A 155 1.78 -23.75 19.31
C ARG A 155 3.06 -24.34 18.70
N PRO A 156 4.14 -24.53 19.47
CA PRO A 156 5.27 -25.33 19.01
C PRO A 156 4.84 -26.79 18.85
N LEU A 157 5.19 -27.41 17.72
CA LEU A 157 5.12 -28.85 17.56
C LEU A 157 6.17 -29.47 18.49
N SER A 158 5.74 -30.16 19.54
CA SER A 158 6.58 -31.06 20.31
C SER A 158 6.92 -32.27 19.43
N LEU A 159 8.21 -32.42 19.11
CA LEU A 159 8.81 -33.65 18.56
C LEU A 159 8.90 -34.71 19.67
#